data_AF-A0A924PZ75-F1
#
_entry.id   AF-A0A924PZ75-F1
#
_cell.length_a   1.000
_cell.length_b   1.000
_cell.length_c   1.000
_cell.angle_alpha   90.00
_cell.angle_beta   90.00
_cell.angle_gamma   90.00
#
_symmetry.space_group_name_H-M   'P 1'
#
loop_
_entity.id
_entity.type
_entity.pdbx_description
1 polymer ?
#
loop_
_entity_poly.entity_id
_entity_poly.type
_entity_poly.pdbx_seq_one_letter_code
_entity_poly.pdbx_strand_id
1 'polypeptide(L)'
;MPFSGSSSRRSVSIRRRGWCAGVGGLLVLVALALGGCADTRYYWQSFSGHLQLMQSARPINQWLEDTQTPAQLKERLALTQRMRSFAVTELDLPDNPSYRRYADLKRRAVVWNVVAAPEFSLTLNTWCFPLLGCVGYRGYFSEADARQEAARLSAEGLEVSVYGVPAYSTLGWMNWAGGDPLLNTFVTYPEGELARIIFHELAHQVLYVQGDTMFNESFATAVERLGGAMWLARFGSAQARSDYAEFDTRRRKFRAFERLTRDRLGAIYRMPATTSAGQIAKSQQKAAAMQEFRDGYTQLKESWGGYAGYDRWVADANNARFGAQAAYDELVPAFEALFEREGRDWRAFYDAVKRLADMPQAKRTQALKQITVTLEQYSG
;
A
#
# COMPACT_ATOMS: atom_id res chain seq x y z
N MET A 1 -87.23 4.44 48.62
CA MET A 1 -87.86 4.53 47.29
C MET A 1 -86.99 5.43 46.41
N PRO A 2 -86.82 5.17 45.11
CA PRO A 2 -86.06 4.08 44.46
C PRO A 2 -84.94 4.71 43.57
N PHE A 3 -83.93 4.06 42.98
CA PHE A 3 -83.80 2.91 42.07
C PHE A 3 -82.32 2.45 42.18
N SER A 4 -82.00 1.17 42.40
CA SER A 4 -81.86 0.09 41.39
C SER A 4 -80.87 0.40 40.26
N GLY A 5 -79.80 -0.41 40.15
CA GLY A 5 -78.90 -0.40 39.00
C GLY A 5 -77.61 -1.19 39.19
N SER A 6 -77.70 -2.52 39.33
CA SER A 6 -76.54 -3.40 39.20
C SER A 6 -76.02 -3.39 37.75
N SER A 7 -74.73 -3.12 37.54
CA SER A 7 -74.06 -3.58 36.31
C SER A 7 -72.65 -4.07 36.64
N SER A 8 -72.43 -5.37 36.43
CA SER A 8 -71.11 -5.99 36.50
C SER A 8 -70.30 -5.52 35.29
N ARG A 9 -69.17 -4.84 35.50
CA ARG A 9 -68.14 -4.69 34.45
C ARG A 9 -66.99 -5.62 34.77
N ARG A 10 -66.86 -6.67 33.95
CA ARG A 10 -65.66 -7.51 33.87
C ARG A 10 -64.49 -6.63 33.45
N SER A 11 -63.46 -6.55 34.29
CA SER A 11 -62.17 -5.97 33.92
C SER A 11 -61.44 -6.94 32.98
N VAL A 12 -61.38 -6.62 31.69
CA VAL A 12 -60.46 -7.28 30.75
C VAL A 12 -59.09 -6.62 30.93
N SER A 13 -58.17 -7.30 31.61
CA SER A 13 -56.77 -6.89 31.64
C SER A 13 -56.12 -7.23 30.30
N ILE A 14 -55.95 -6.24 29.41
CA ILE A 14 -55.12 -6.40 28.21
C ILE A 14 -53.65 -6.37 28.67
N ARG A 15 -53.05 -7.56 28.83
CA ARG A 15 -51.61 -7.73 28.92
C ARG A 15 -50.98 -7.27 27.59
N ARG A 16 -50.57 -6.01 27.49
CA ARG A 16 -49.56 -5.58 26.50
C ARG A 16 -48.18 -5.98 27.01
N ARG A 17 -47.85 -7.27 26.91
CA ARG A 17 -46.48 -7.80 27.11
C ARG A 17 -46.09 -8.58 25.88
N GLY A 18 -45.00 -8.16 25.22
CA GLY A 18 -44.13 -9.09 24.49
C GLY A 18 -43.76 -8.77 23.04
N TRP A 19 -44.41 -7.84 22.34
CA TRP A 19 -44.21 -7.75 20.88
C TRP A 19 -43.11 -6.77 20.42
N CYS A 20 -42.58 -5.91 21.30
CA CYS A 20 -41.45 -5.03 20.94
C CYS A 20 -40.06 -5.66 21.18
N ALA A 21 -39.96 -6.69 22.04
CA ALA A 21 -38.68 -7.32 22.35
C ALA A 21 -38.20 -8.30 21.26
N GLY A 22 -39.14 -9.01 20.60
CA GLY A 22 -38.81 -9.96 19.53
C GLY A 22 -38.35 -9.31 18.22
N VAL A 23 -38.93 -8.16 17.87
CA VAL A 23 -38.55 -7.41 16.67
C VAL A 23 -37.16 -6.76 16.84
N GLY A 24 -36.85 -6.24 18.04
CA GLY A 24 -35.52 -5.72 18.35
C GLY A 24 -34.44 -6.81 18.32
N GLY A 25 -34.71 -8.00 18.88
CA GLY A 25 -33.77 -9.12 18.86
C GLY A 25 -33.52 -9.69 17.45
N LEU A 26 -34.56 -9.77 16.61
CA LEU A 26 -34.43 -10.21 15.22
C LEU A 26 -33.65 -9.19 14.37
N LEU A 27 -33.88 -7.89 14.56
CA LEU A 27 -33.13 -6.83 13.86
C LEU A 27 -31.66 -6.80 14.28
N VAL A 28 -31.34 -7.05 15.55
CA VAL A 28 -29.96 -7.16 16.05
C VAL A 28 -29.28 -8.41 15.50
N LEU A 29 -29.97 -9.57 15.46
CA LEU A 29 -29.42 -10.80 14.86
C LEU A 29 -29.21 -10.68 13.34
N VAL A 30 -30.12 -10.01 12.63
CA VAL A 30 -29.96 -9.71 11.21
C VAL A 30 -28.82 -8.72 10.98
N ALA A 31 -28.67 -7.68 11.81
CA ALA A 31 -27.56 -6.74 11.73
C ALA A 31 -26.20 -7.41 12.03
N LEU A 32 -26.15 -8.32 13.02
CA LEU A 32 -24.95 -9.12 13.33
C LEU A 32 -24.63 -10.14 12.23
N ALA A 33 -25.64 -10.78 11.64
CA ALA A 33 -25.45 -11.70 10.52
C ALA A 33 -25.00 -10.97 9.25
N LEU A 34 -25.53 -9.78 8.97
CA LEU A 34 -25.12 -8.95 7.83
C LEU A 34 -23.70 -8.39 8.01
N GLY A 35 -23.30 -8.02 9.24
CA GLY A 35 -21.93 -7.61 9.56
C GLY A 35 -20.90 -8.75 9.39
N GLY A 36 -21.24 -9.97 9.83
CA GLY A 36 -20.38 -11.16 9.64
C GLY A 36 -20.27 -11.62 8.19
N CYS A 37 -21.30 -11.42 7.36
CA CYS A 37 -21.30 -11.79 5.94
C CYS A 37 -20.31 -10.95 5.09
N ALA A 38 -20.14 -9.66 5.41
CA ALA A 38 -19.23 -8.79 4.66
C ALA A 38 -17.76 -9.18 4.87
N ASP A 39 -17.37 -9.48 6.12
CA ASP A 39 -16.00 -9.89 6.42
C ASP A 39 -15.70 -11.32 5.98
N THR A 40 -16.66 -12.23 6.08
CA THR A 40 -16.50 -13.60 5.54
C THR A 40 -16.31 -13.60 4.03
N ARG A 41 -17.09 -12.81 3.26
CA ARG A 41 -16.88 -12.66 1.81
C ARG A 41 -15.50 -12.09 1.49
N TYR A 42 -15.03 -11.13 2.27
CA TYR A 42 -13.69 -10.57 2.08
C TYR A 42 -12.59 -11.62 2.32
N TYR A 43 -12.64 -12.37 3.42
CA TYR A 43 -11.64 -13.41 3.68
C TYR A 43 -11.71 -14.53 2.64
N TRP A 44 -12.90 -14.88 2.18
CA TRP A 44 -13.08 -15.87 1.11
C TRP A 44 -12.46 -15.40 -0.22
N GLN A 45 -12.65 -14.13 -0.62
CA GLN A 45 -12.00 -13.63 -1.83
C GLN A 45 -10.48 -13.53 -1.68
N SER A 46 -9.97 -13.18 -0.49
CA SER A 46 -8.52 -13.16 -0.22
C SER A 46 -7.93 -14.57 -0.34
N PHE A 47 -8.59 -15.56 0.25
CA PHE A 47 -8.15 -16.96 0.19
C PHE A 47 -8.21 -17.53 -1.24
N SER A 48 -9.35 -17.39 -1.91
CA SER A 48 -9.54 -17.92 -3.26
C SER A 48 -8.63 -17.23 -4.29
N GLY A 49 -8.46 -15.91 -4.19
CA GLY A 49 -7.53 -15.16 -5.02
C GLY A 49 -6.07 -15.55 -4.81
N HIS A 50 -5.66 -15.74 -3.55
CA HIS A 50 -4.32 -16.25 -3.24
C HIS A 50 -4.11 -17.66 -3.80
N LEU A 51 -5.07 -18.57 -3.62
CA LEU A 51 -4.99 -19.93 -4.15
C LEU A 51 -4.89 -19.94 -5.68
N GLN A 52 -5.71 -19.14 -6.36
CA GLN A 52 -5.66 -19.01 -7.83
C GLN A 52 -4.29 -18.49 -8.30
N LEU A 53 -3.73 -17.50 -7.61
CA LEU A 53 -2.40 -16.98 -7.89
C LEU A 53 -1.35 -18.10 -7.79
N MET A 54 -1.37 -18.86 -6.70
CA MET A 54 -0.39 -19.94 -6.47
C MET A 54 -0.56 -21.10 -7.45
N GLN A 55 -1.80 -21.46 -7.79
CA GLN A 55 -2.10 -22.48 -8.83
C GLN A 55 -1.65 -22.05 -10.23
N SER A 56 -1.64 -20.75 -10.52
CA SER A 56 -1.17 -20.23 -11.80
C SER A 56 0.35 -20.20 -11.92
N ALA A 57 1.07 -20.38 -10.80
CA ALA A 57 2.52 -20.33 -10.77
C ALA A 57 3.13 -21.69 -11.12
N ARG A 58 4.08 -21.71 -12.08
CA ARG A 58 4.95 -22.87 -12.32
C ARG A 58 6.44 -22.48 -12.27
N PRO A 59 7.36 -23.42 -11.98
CA PRO A 59 8.81 -23.15 -11.91
C PRO A 59 9.34 -22.47 -13.17
N ILE A 60 10.27 -21.53 -13.01
CA ILE A 60 10.79 -20.76 -14.15
C ILE A 60 11.51 -21.63 -15.17
N ASN A 61 12.24 -22.67 -14.75
CA ASN A 61 12.89 -23.58 -15.68
C ASN A 61 11.91 -24.24 -16.65
N GLN A 62 10.69 -24.58 -16.20
CA GLN A 62 9.65 -25.11 -17.07
C GLN A 62 9.19 -24.10 -18.12
N TRP A 63 9.14 -22.80 -17.79
CA TRP A 63 8.87 -21.74 -18.77
C TRP A 63 10.02 -21.57 -19.77
N LEU A 64 11.26 -21.71 -19.32
CA LEU A 64 12.44 -21.58 -20.18
C LEU A 64 12.58 -22.74 -21.17
N GLU A 65 12.23 -23.96 -20.74
CA GLU A 65 12.28 -25.18 -21.55
C GLU A 65 11.09 -25.31 -22.52
N ASP A 66 9.93 -24.75 -22.18
CA ASP A 66 8.70 -24.81 -22.98
C ASP A 66 8.87 -24.09 -24.33
N THR A 67 8.74 -24.82 -25.44
CA THR A 67 8.89 -24.30 -26.81
C THR A 67 7.82 -23.31 -27.22
N GLN A 68 6.67 -23.29 -26.53
CA GLN A 68 5.57 -22.36 -26.79
C GLN A 68 5.73 -21.03 -26.03
N THR A 69 6.65 -20.96 -25.06
CA THR A 69 6.86 -19.72 -24.31
C THR A 69 7.52 -18.66 -25.21
N PRO A 70 6.94 -17.45 -25.34
CA PRO A 70 7.51 -16.39 -26.18
C PRO A 70 8.96 -16.06 -25.80
N ALA A 71 9.83 -15.87 -26.80
CA ALA A 71 11.25 -15.60 -26.60
C ALA A 71 11.50 -14.39 -25.66
N GLN A 72 10.75 -13.30 -25.85
CA GLN A 72 10.83 -12.13 -24.98
C GLN A 72 10.52 -12.50 -23.52
N LEU A 73 9.50 -13.31 -23.25
CA LEU A 73 9.21 -13.74 -21.88
C LEU A 73 10.35 -14.57 -21.30
N LYS A 74 10.97 -15.46 -22.08
CA LYS A 74 12.16 -16.23 -21.63
C LYS A 74 13.32 -15.32 -21.25
N GLU A 75 13.61 -14.30 -22.07
CA GLU A 75 14.64 -13.30 -21.78
C GLU A 75 14.36 -12.54 -20.48
N ARG A 76 13.10 -12.12 -20.30
CA ARG A 76 12.65 -11.44 -19.08
C ARG A 76 12.78 -12.34 -17.85
N LEU A 77 12.35 -13.60 -17.92
CA LEU A 77 12.50 -14.55 -16.82
C LEU A 77 13.97 -14.84 -16.51
N ALA A 78 14.82 -15.04 -17.52
CA ALA A 78 16.26 -15.23 -17.32
C ALA A 78 16.91 -14.00 -16.65
N LEU A 79 16.52 -12.78 -17.04
CA LEU A 79 16.96 -11.54 -16.41
C LEU A 79 16.58 -11.49 -14.93
N THR A 80 15.33 -11.80 -14.58
CA THR A 80 14.89 -11.83 -13.18
C THR A 80 15.65 -12.85 -12.34
N GLN A 81 16.04 -14.00 -12.91
CA GLN A 81 16.86 -14.98 -12.20
C GLN A 81 18.28 -14.47 -11.93
N ARG A 82 18.88 -13.72 -12.86
CA ARG A 82 20.16 -13.04 -12.61
C ARG A 82 20.05 -11.98 -11.52
N MET A 83 18.99 -11.17 -11.54
CA MET A 83 18.71 -10.18 -10.48
C MET A 83 18.54 -10.87 -9.12
N ARG A 84 17.80 -11.97 -9.06
CA ARG A 84 17.62 -12.75 -7.84
C ARG A 84 18.95 -13.32 -7.34
N SER A 85 19.80 -13.87 -8.22
CA SER A 85 21.12 -14.35 -7.82
C SER A 85 21.97 -13.21 -7.27
N PHE A 86 21.98 -12.05 -7.92
CA PHE A 86 22.67 -10.85 -7.45
C PHE A 86 22.15 -10.37 -6.08
N ALA A 87 20.83 -10.38 -5.86
CA ALA A 87 20.23 -10.05 -4.58
C ALA A 87 20.80 -10.92 -3.45
N VAL A 88 20.93 -12.22 -3.69
CA VAL A 88 21.49 -13.15 -2.72
C VAL A 88 22.99 -12.94 -2.52
N THR A 89 23.77 -12.86 -3.60
CA THR A 89 25.24 -12.90 -3.50
C THR A 89 25.87 -11.54 -3.20
N GLU A 90 25.31 -10.45 -3.70
CA GLU A 90 25.88 -9.11 -3.61
C GLU A 90 25.16 -8.21 -2.61
N LEU A 91 23.88 -8.49 -2.31
CA LEU A 91 23.07 -7.69 -1.39
C LEU A 91 22.75 -8.41 -0.07
N ASP A 92 23.24 -9.65 0.10
CA ASP A 92 22.97 -10.54 1.25
C ASP A 92 21.45 -10.69 1.55
N LEU A 93 20.61 -10.60 0.51
CA LEU A 93 19.17 -10.84 0.62
C LEU A 93 18.88 -12.35 0.72
N PRO A 94 17.73 -12.76 1.27
CA PRO A 94 17.49 -14.15 1.61
C PRO A 94 17.43 -15.07 0.36
N ASP A 95 18.15 -16.18 0.39
CA ASP A 95 18.03 -17.24 -0.62
C ASP A 95 16.80 -18.13 -0.33
N ASN A 96 15.62 -17.64 -0.67
CA ASN A 96 14.35 -18.32 -0.39
C ASN A 96 13.57 -18.70 -1.67
N PRO A 97 12.45 -19.42 -1.58
CA PRO A 97 11.68 -19.82 -2.78
C PRO A 97 11.06 -18.67 -3.60
N SER A 98 10.91 -17.45 -3.05
CA SER A 98 10.31 -16.33 -3.80
C SER A 98 11.07 -16.03 -5.10
N TYR A 99 10.28 -15.68 -6.11
CA TYR A 99 10.69 -15.36 -7.48
C TYR A 99 11.42 -16.48 -8.23
N ARG A 100 11.28 -17.74 -7.79
CA ARG A 100 11.72 -18.94 -8.56
C ARG A 100 10.61 -19.53 -9.44
N ARG A 101 9.40 -18.97 -9.35
CA ARG A 101 8.21 -19.38 -10.11
C ARG A 101 7.66 -18.16 -10.85
N TYR A 102 6.94 -18.39 -11.95
CA TYR A 102 6.23 -17.34 -12.68
C TYR A 102 4.76 -17.72 -12.84
N ALA A 103 3.88 -16.75 -12.59
CA ALA A 103 2.44 -16.84 -12.78
C ALA A 103 1.96 -15.79 -13.79
N ASP A 104 1.33 -16.25 -14.86
CA ASP A 104 0.64 -15.39 -15.81
C ASP A 104 -0.83 -15.26 -15.43
N LEU A 105 -1.16 -14.18 -14.72
CA LEU A 105 -2.50 -13.95 -14.18
C LEU A 105 -3.49 -13.42 -15.22
N LYS A 106 -3.03 -13.10 -16.45
CA LYS A 106 -3.85 -12.50 -17.52
C LYS A 106 -4.61 -11.24 -17.09
N ARG A 107 -4.05 -10.47 -16.16
CA ARG A 107 -4.62 -9.22 -15.63
C ARG A 107 -3.53 -8.18 -15.34
N ARG A 108 -3.94 -6.91 -15.27
CA ARG A 108 -3.04 -5.76 -15.13
C ARG A 108 -2.56 -5.46 -13.71
N ALA A 109 -3.21 -6.05 -12.71
CA ALA A 109 -2.85 -5.88 -11.30
C ALA A 109 -3.13 -7.19 -10.56
N VAL A 110 -2.28 -7.51 -9.57
CA VAL A 110 -2.45 -8.72 -8.76
C VAL A 110 -3.48 -8.51 -7.66
N VAL A 111 -3.49 -7.31 -7.08
CA VAL A 111 -4.50 -6.86 -6.13
C VAL A 111 -4.89 -5.41 -6.42
N TRP A 112 -6.09 -5.06 -6.00
CA TRP A 112 -6.68 -3.73 -6.05
C TRP A 112 -6.79 -3.21 -4.63
N ASN A 113 -5.99 -2.20 -4.31
CA ASN A 113 -6.04 -1.56 -3.00
C ASN A 113 -7.13 -0.50 -2.97
N VAL A 114 -7.94 -0.55 -1.92
CA VAL A 114 -8.86 0.50 -1.53
C VAL A 114 -8.24 1.28 -0.37
N VAL A 115 -8.19 2.59 -0.49
CA VAL A 115 -7.78 3.52 0.57
C VAL A 115 -8.87 4.57 0.72
N ALA A 116 -9.13 4.98 1.96
CA ALA A 116 -10.14 5.99 2.25
C ALA A 116 -9.62 6.97 3.30
N ALA A 117 -10.05 8.23 3.24
CA ALA A 117 -9.73 9.25 4.24
C ALA A 117 -10.91 10.23 4.39
N PRO A 118 -11.12 10.80 5.59
CA PRO A 118 -12.08 11.89 5.77
C PRO A 118 -11.76 13.12 4.90
N GLU A 119 -12.78 13.91 4.57
CA GLU A 119 -12.66 15.11 3.70
C GLU A 119 -11.59 16.11 4.18
N PHE A 120 -11.35 16.23 5.49
CA PHE A 120 -10.35 17.14 6.05
C PHE A 120 -9.28 16.40 6.86
N SER A 121 -8.82 15.26 6.35
CA SER A 121 -7.75 14.48 6.98
C SER A 121 -6.92 13.77 5.91
N LEU A 122 -5.60 13.69 6.13
CA LEU A 122 -4.70 12.81 5.38
C LEU A 122 -4.48 11.47 6.09
N THR A 123 -5.12 11.26 7.24
CA THR A 123 -5.08 10.00 7.98
C THR A 123 -6.03 9.02 7.34
N LEU A 124 -5.49 7.89 6.91
CA LEU A 124 -6.27 6.85 6.25
C LEU A 124 -7.18 6.14 7.25
N ASN A 125 -8.35 5.76 6.76
CA ASN A 125 -9.15 4.71 7.38
C ASN A 125 -8.33 3.43 7.48
N THR A 126 -8.38 2.75 8.62
CA THR A 126 -7.59 1.56 8.88
C THR A 126 -8.45 0.32 8.95
N TRP A 127 -7.94 -0.78 8.41
CA TRP A 127 -8.50 -2.12 8.58
C TRP A 127 -7.55 -2.95 9.43
N CYS A 128 -8.08 -3.59 10.47
CA CYS A 128 -7.28 -4.38 11.41
C CYS A 128 -7.45 -5.87 11.14
N PHE A 129 -6.34 -6.56 10.95
CA PHE A 129 -6.27 -7.99 10.72
C PHE A 129 -5.53 -8.67 11.88
N PRO A 130 -5.95 -9.87 12.34
CA PRO A 130 -5.35 -10.53 13.49
C PRO A 130 -3.82 -10.72 13.41
N LEU A 131 -3.29 -10.96 12.21
CA LEU A 131 -1.85 -11.23 12.00
C LEU A 131 -1.07 -10.02 11.50
N LEU A 132 -1.66 -9.15 10.68
CA LEU A 132 -0.97 -8.00 10.06
C LEU A 132 -1.07 -6.71 10.88
N GLY A 133 -1.92 -6.69 11.92
CA GLY A 133 -2.28 -5.46 12.62
C GLY A 133 -3.19 -4.57 11.77
N CYS A 134 -3.18 -3.27 12.06
CA CYS A 134 -3.99 -2.29 11.34
C CYS A 134 -3.20 -1.66 10.19
N VAL A 135 -3.77 -1.70 8.98
CA VAL A 135 -3.19 -1.14 7.76
C VAL A 135 -4.13 -0.11 7.15
N GLY A 136 -3.56 0.94 6.54
CA GLY A 136 -4.30 2.03 5.92
C GLY A 136 -4.89 1.73 4.54
N TYR A 137 -4.92 0.46 4.13
CA TYR A 137 -5.47 0.01 2.86
C TYR A 137 -6.13 -1.37 3.01
N ARG A 138 -7.06 -1.71 2.11
CA ARG A 138 -7.65 -3.05 2.01
C ARG A 138 -7.49 -3.59 0.59
N GLY A 139 -6.87 -4.76 0.45
CA GLY A 139 -6.53 -5.35 -0.84
C GLY A 139 -7.56 -6.38 -1.33
N TYR A 140 -7.93 -6.28 -2.61
CA TYR A 140 -8.90 -7.16 -3.26
C TYR A 140 -8.32 -7.82 -4.50
N PHE A 141 -8.52 -9.12 -4.70
CA PHE A 141 -8.13 -9.79 -5.95
C PHE A 141 -9.06 -9.43 -7.11
N SER A 142 -10.31 -9.05 -6.81
CA SER A 142 -11.32 -8.60 -7.76
C SER A 142 -11.40 -7.07 -7.81
N GLU A 143 -11.22 -6.47 -9.00
CA GLU A 143 -11.39 -5.01 -9.19
C GLU A 143 -12.84 -4.59 -8.89
N ALA A 144 -13.81 -5.43 -9.24
CA ALA A 144 -15.23 -5.14 -9.01
C ALA A 144 -15.56 -5.07 -7.51
N ASP A 145 -15.02 -5.99 -6.71
CA ASP A 145 -15.21 -5.97 -5.26
C ASP A 145 -14.53 -4.75 -4.62
N ALA A 146 -13.33 -4.39 -5.09
CA ALA A 146 -12.65 -3.17 -4.66
C ALA A 146 -13.49 -1.91 -4.93
N ARG A 147 -14.10 -1.83 -6.13
CA ARG A 147 -14.98 -0.72 -6.53
C ARG A 147 -16.29 -0.70 -5.73
N GLN A 148 -16.83 -1.86 -5.40
CA GLN A 148 -18.01 -1.97 -4.54
C GLN A 148 -17.72 -1.44 -3.13
N GLU A 149 -16.59 -1.83 -2.54
CA GLU A 149 -16.17 -1.29 -1.24
C GLU A 149 -15.92 0.21 -1.32
N ALA A 150 -15.30 0.68 -2.41
CA ALA A 150 -15.06 2.11 -2.57
C ALA A 150 -16.35 2.93 -2.67
N ALA A 151 -17.37 2.40 -3.36
CA ALA A 151 -18.69 3.04 -3.42
C ALA A 151 -19.35 3.10 -2.04
N ARG A 152 -19.23 2.03 -1.23
CA ARG A 152 -19.75 2.00 0.16
C ARG A 152 -19.10 3.08 1.02
N LEU A 153 -17.77 3.13 1.03
CA LEU A 153 -17.00 4.12 1.81
C LEU A 153 -17.27 5.56 1.34
N SER A 154 -17.46 5.76 0.04
CA SER A 154 -17.84 7.06 -0.52
C SER A 154 -19.24 7.50 -0.05
N ALA A 155 -20.19 6.57 0.04
CA ALA A 155 -21.53 6.85 0.59
C ALA A 155 -21.51 7.22 2.09
N GLU A 156 -20.43 6.89 2.80
CA GLU A 156 -20.17 7.32 4.19
C GLU A 156 -19.51 8.70 4.28
N GLY A 157 -19.31 9.38 3.14
CA GLY A 157 -18.70 10.72 3.07
C GLY A 157 -17.17 10.72 3.10
N LEU A 158 -16.54 9.56 2.88
CA LEU A 158 -15.08 9.47 2.78
C LEU A 158 -14.62 9.76 1.35
N GLU A 159 -13.43 10.34 1.24
CA GLU A 159 -12.70 10.34 -0.03
C GLU A 159 -12.01 9.01 -0.21
N VAL A 160 -12.22 8.37 -1.36
CA VAL A 160 -11.77 7.00 -1.60
C VAL A 160 -10.94 6.92 -2.87
N SER A 161 -9.93 6.07 -2.89
CA SER A 161 -9.19 5.73 -4.10
C SER A 161 -9.04 4.22 -4.25
N VAL A 162 -9.09 3.77 -5.51
CA VAL A 162 -8.86 2.38 -5.91
C VAL A 162 -7.72 2.34 -6.91
N TYR A 163 -6.67 1.58 -6.61
CA TYR A 163 -5.51 1.45 -7.48
C TYR A 163 -4.98 0.03 -7.51
N GLY A 164 -4.46 -0.38 -8.67
CA GLY A 164 -3.86 -1.69 -8.86
C GLY A 164 -2.43 -1.71 -8.30
N VAL A 165 -2.08 -2.77 -7.58
CA VAL A 165 -0.72 -3.03 -7.14
C VAL A 165 -0.11 -4.07 -8.09
N PRO A 166 1.11 -3.86 -8.59
CA PRO A 166 1.73 -4.78 -9.53
C PRO A 166 2.36 -5.99 -8.83
N ALA A 167 2.94 -5.82 -7.64
CA ALA A 167 3.55 -6.89 -6.87
C ALA A 167 2.66 -7.32 -5.69
N TYR A 168 2.80 -8.58 -5.27
CA TYR A 168 2.15 -9.13 -4.09
C TYR A 168 3.19 -9.96 -3.35
N SER A 169 3.35 -9.69 -2.06
CA SER A 169 4.33 -10.35 -1.20
C SER A 169 3.63 -10.91 0.02
N THR A 170 4.00 -12.14 0.38
CA THR A 170 3.58 -12.80 1.62
C THR A 170 4.62 -12.61 2.73
N LEU A 171 5.62 -11.76 2.52
CA LEU A 171 6.70 -11.50 3.48
C LEU A 171 7.47 -12.79 3.83
N GLY A 172 7.50 -13.77 2.92
CA GLY A 172 8.14 -15.07 3.12
C GLY A 172 7.30 -16.10 3.88
N TRP A 173 6.08 -15.77 4.33
CA TRP A 173 5.20 -16.71 5.07
C TRP A 173 4.79 -17.91 4.22
N MET A 174 4.81 -17.77 2.88
CA MET A 174 4.49 -18.85 1.95
C MET A 174 5.73 -19.51 1.34
N ASN A 175 6.92 -19.32 1.90
CA ASN A 175 8.14 -19.98 1.43
C ASN A 175 8.01 -21.51 1.43
N TRP A 176 7.34 -22.10 2.43
CA TRP A 176 7.05 -23.54 2.47
C TRP A 176 6.12 -24.02 1.34
N ALA A 177 5.36 -23.12 0.73
CA ALA A 177 4.44 -23.36 -0.39
C ALA A 177 4.98 -22.82 -1.73
N GLY A 178 6.29 -22.56 -1.84
CA GLY A 178 6.95 -22.14 -3.08
C GLY A 178 7.20 -20.63 -3.21
N GLY A 179 6.90 -19.84 -2.17
CA GLY A 179 7.18 -18.41 -2.10
C GLY A 179 6.34 -17.56 -3.06
N ASP A 180 6.62 -16.27 -3.07
CA ASP A 180 5.91 -15.30 -3.91
C ASP A 180 6.37 -15.45 -5.38
N PRO A 181 5.48 -15.73 -6.35
CA PRO A 181 5.89 -15.87 -7.74
C PRO A 181 6.17 -14.51 -8.41
N LEU A 182 6.98 -14.52 -9.47
CA LEU A 182 7.02 -13.43 -10.43
C LEU A 182 5.67 -13.37 -11.16
N LEU A 183 5.22 -12.15 -11.48
CA LEU A 183 3.90 -11.93 -12.04
C LEU A 183 3.97 -11.20 -13.38
N ASN A 184 3.04 -11.51 -14.28
CA ASN A 184 2.90 -10.81 -15.57
C ASN A 184 2.70 -9.29 -15.42
N THR A 185 2.31 -8.82 -14.24
CA THR A 185 1.99 -7.44 -13.89
C THR A 185 3.22 -6.53 -13.76
N PHE A 186 4.42 -7.09 -13.57
CA PHE A 186 5.67 -6.32 -13.48
C PHE A 186 6.86 -6.95 -14.22
N VAL A 187 6.78 -8.21 -14.66
CA VAL A 187 7.91 -8.91 -15.30
C VAL A 187 8.45 -8.19 -16.54
N THR A 188 7.64 -7.35 -17.18
CA THR A 188 7.98 -6.57 -18.39
C THR A 188 8.50 -5.17 -18.10
N TYR A 189 8.63 -4.73 -16.84
CA TYR A 189 9.11 -3.38 -16.50
C TYR A 189 10.54 -3.13 -17.03
N PRO A 190 10.95 -1.88 -17.31
CA PRO A 190 12.34 -1.58 -17.65
C PRO A 190 13.32 -2.16 -16.62
N GLU A 191 14.53 -2.54 -17.05
CA GLU A 191 15.47 -3.34 -16.25
C GLU A 191 15.72 -2.77 -14.84
N GLY A 192 15.97 -1.46 -14.73
CA GLY A 192 16.17 -0.81 -13.43
C GLY A 192 14.92 -0.84 -12.55
N GLU A 193 13.73 -0.67 -13.13
CA GLU A 193 12.47 -0.77 -12.39
C GLU A 193 12.16 -2.20 -11.95
N LEU A 194 12.50 -3.19 -12.77
CA LEU A 194 12.36 -4.61 -12.44
C LEU A 194 13.30 -5.01 -11.30
N ALA A 195 14.58 -4.62 -11.36
CA ALA A 195 15.55 -4.85 -10.28
C ALA A 195 15.05 -4.22 -8.98
N ARG A 196 14.62 -2.96 -9.06
CA ARG A 196 14.07 -2.20 -7.94
C ARG A 196 12.94 -2.98 -7.23
N ILE A 197 11.91 -3.43 -7.96
CA ILE A 197 10.81 -4.19 -7.35
C ILE A 197 11.28 -5.51 -6.75
N ILE A 198 12.14 -6.27 -7.43
CA ILE A 198 12.62 -7.55 -6.90
C ILE A 198 13.36 -7.35 -5.58
N PHE A 199 14.24 -6.33 -5.51
CA PHE A 199 15.02 -6.06 -4.31
C PHE A 199 14.16 -5.51 -3.16
N HIS A 200 13.19 -4.64 -3.45
CA HIS A 200 12.24 -4.12 -2.46
C HIS A 200 11.47 -5.25 -1.77
N GLU A 201 10.88 -6.14 -2.55
CA GLU A 201 10.03 -7.20 -2.02
C GLU A 201 10.84 -8.29 -1.30
N LEU A 202 12.08 -8.55 -1.73
CA LEU A 202 13.00 -9.43 -1.00
C LEU A 202 13.51 -8.78 0.29
N ALA A 203 13.68 -7.46 0.33
CA ALA A 203 14.06 -6.74 1.55
C ALA A 203 12.99 -6.90 2.65
N HIS A 204 11.71 -6.87 2.29
CA HIS A 204 10.62 -7.16 3.24
C HIS A 204 10.70 -8.57 3.87
N GLN A 205 11.41 -9.51 3.25
CA GLN A 205 11.64 -10.85 3.82
C GLN A 205 12.88 -10.91 4.72
N VAL A 206 13.72 -9.87 4.74
CA VAL A 206 14.75 -9.69 5.77
C VAL A 206 14.09 -9.19 7.06
N LEU A 207 13.18 -8.23 6.95
CA LEU A 207 12.56 -7.59 8.09
C LEU A 207 11.22 -6.94 7.75
N TYR A 208 10.25 -7.14 8.64
CA TYR A 208 8.97 -6.44 8.65
C TYR A 208 8.53 -6.20 10.09
N VAL A 209 8.25 -4.94 10.45
CA VAL A 209 7.77 -4.53 11.77
C VAL A 209 6.26 -4.31 11.72
N GLN A 210 5.51 -5.07 12.51
CA GLN A 210 4.05 -4.97 12.57
C GLN A 210 3.61 -3.54 12.95
N GLY A 211 2.67 -2.98 12.18
CA GLY A 211 2.09 -1.66 12.44
C GLY A 211 2.99 -0.45 12.13
N ASP A 212 4.19 -0.65 11.56
CA ASP A 212 5.11 0.44 11.19
C ASP A 212 5.37 0.50 9.68
N THR A 213 4.35 0.88 8.91
CA THR A 213 4.43 0.99 7.45
C THR A 213 5.54 1.95 7.00
N MET A 214 5.72 3.08 7.68
CA MET A 214 6.76 4.06 7.32
C MET A 214 8.16 3.46 7.43
N PHE A 215 8.45 2.74 8.52
CA PHE A 215 9.72 2.04 8.69
C PHE A 215 9.91 0.97 7.62
N ASN A 216 8.92 0.09 7.43
CA ASN A 216 9.03 -1.05 6.51
C ASN A 216 9.26 -0.60 5.07
N GLU A 217 8.45 0.34 4.58
CA GLU A 217 8.55 0.82 3.20
C GLU A 217 9.82 1.65 2.98
N SER A 218 10.24 2.46 3.95
CA SER A 218 11.49 3.23 3.84
C SER A 218 12.72 2.33 3.85
N PHE A 219 12.71 1.26 4.65
CA PHE A 219 13.79 0.26 4.68
C PHE A 219 13.90 -0.45 3.32
N ALA A 220 12.80 -1.03 2.83
CA ALA A 220 12.79 -1.71 1.55
C ALA A 220 13.14 -0.77 0.38
N THR A 221 12.67 0.50 0.45
CA THR A 221 13.01 1.54 -0.53
C THR A 221 14.51 1.93 -0.50
N ALA A 222 15.17 1.87 0.66
CA ALA A 222 16.61 2.11 0.72
C ALA A 222 17.39 0.93 0.09
N VAL A 223 17.00 -0.30 0.40
CA VAL A 223 17.60 -1.51 -0.18
C VAL A 223 17.43 -1.54 -1.70
N GLU A 224 16.24 -1.24 -2.22
CA GLU A 224 16.01 -1.21 -3.68
C GLU A 224 16.87 -0.15 -4.39
N ARG A 225 17.11 1.00 -3.76
CA ARG A 225 17.88 2.11 -4.35
C ARG A 225 19.37 1.79 -4.38
N LEU A 226 19.90 1.36 -3.25
CA LEU A 226 21.30 0.96 -3.11
C LEU A 226 21.60 -0.24 -4.02
N GLY A 227 20.80 -1.31 -3.91
CA GLY A 227 20.97 -2.52 -4.73
C GLY A 227 20.72 -2.29 -6.22
N GLY A 228 19.71 -1.48 -6.57
CA GLY A 228 19.40 -1.11 -7.95
C GLY A 228 20.53 -0.32 -8.61
N ALA A 229 21.15 0.62 -7.88
CA ALA A 229 22.32 1.34 -8.36
C ALA A 229 23.51 0.42 -8.60
N MET A 230 23.79 -0.51 -7.66
CA MET A 230 24.86 -1.51 -7.82
C MET A 230 24.60 -2.44 -9.02
N TRP A 231 23.36 -2.93 -9.18
CA TRP A 231 22.95 -3.76 -10.31
C TRP A 231 23.19 -3.05 -11.65
N LEU A 232 22.66 -1.83 -11.79
CA LEU A 232 22.76 -1.05 -13.02
C LEU A 232 24.20 -0.66 -13.36
N ALA A 233 25.03 -0.37 -12.35
CA ALA A 233 26.44 -0.10 -12.55
C ALA A 233 27.20 -1.33 -13.09
N ARG A 234 26.84 -2.53 -12.62
CA ARG A 234 27.54 -3.78 -12.96
C ARG A 234 27.05 -4.45 -14.24
N PHE A 235 25.73 -4.49 -14.44
CA PHE A 235 25.08 -5.27 -15.49
C PHE A 235 24.26 -4.43 -16.46
N GLY A 236 23.89 -3.20 -16.07
CA GLY A 236 23.02 -2.35 -16.87
C GLY A 236 23.70 -1.83 -18.14
N SER A 237 23.02 -1.97 -19.28
CA SER A 237 23.40 -1.29 -20.52
C SER A 237 23.39 0.24 -20.34
N ALA A 238 24.03 0.97 -21.25
CA ALA A 238 23.95 2.44 -21.24
C ALA A 238 22.49 2.92 -21.34
N GLN A 239 21.68 2.24 -22.16
CA GLN A 239 20.25 2.52 -22.28
C GLN A 239 19.51 2.24 -20.98
N ALA A 240 19.69 1.08 -20.36
CA ALA A 240 19.01 0.72 -19.11
C ALA A 240 19.34 1.70 -17.97
N ARG A 241 20.59 2.17 -17.90
CA ARG A 241 21.02 3.21 -16.95
C ARG A 241 20.34 4.55 -17.23
N SER A 242 20.26 4.97 -18.50
CA SER A 242 19.59 6.20 -18.90
C SER A 242 18.08 6.16 -18.61
N ASP A 243 17.40 5.07 -19.01
CA ASP A 243 15.96 4.86 -18.82
C ASP A 243 15.60 4.94 -17.33
N TYR A 244 16.38 4.25 -16.49
CA TYR A 244 16.16 4.26 -15.05
C TYR A 244 16.43 5.64 -14.43
N ALA A 245 17.49 6.34 -14.85
CA ALA A 245 17.81 7.67 -14.35
C ALA A 245 16.68 8.68 -14.67
N GLU A 246 16.09 8.60 -15.87
CA GLU A 246 14.95 9.45 -16.24
C GLU A 246 13.68 9.08 -15.45
N PHE A 247 13.36 7.79 -15.35
CA PHE A 247 12.27 7.27 -14.52
C PHE A 247 12.40 7.77 -13.07
N ASP A 248 13.55 7.57 -12.44
CA ASP A 248 13.77 7.87 -11.04
C ASP A 248 13.82 9.38 -10.77
N THR A 249 14.33 10.17 -11.72
CA THR A 249 14.24 11.64 -11.66
C THR A 249 12.80 12.13 -11.64
N ARG A 250 11.94 11.59 -12.51
CA ARG A 250 10.51 11.92 -12.52
C ARG A 250 9.83 11.50 -11.23
N ARG A 251 10.11 10.27 -10.77
CA ARG A 251 9.59 9.73 -9.50
C ARG A 251 9.95 10.64 -8.32
N ARG A 252 11.22 11.02 -8.16
CA ARG A 252 11.64 11.93 -7.09
C ARG A 252 10.97 13.30 -7.17
N LYS A 253 10.92 13.90 -8.37
CA LYS A 253 10.26 15.21 -8.57
C LYS A 253 8.78 15.16 -8.26
N PHE A 254 8.08 14.11 -8.73
CA PHE A 254 6.66 13.92 -8.43
C PHE A 254 6.42 13.74 -6.93
N ARG A 255 7.22 12.91 -6.25
CA ARG A 255 7.10 12.71 -4.80
C ARG A 255 7.39 13.98 -3.99
N ALA A 256 8.37 14.78 -4.40
CA ALA A 256 8.60 16.08 -3.80
C ALA A 256 7.40 17.02 -3.97
N PHE A 257 6.80 17.03 -5.17
CA PHE A 257 5.60 17.81 -5.47
C PHE A 257 4.36 17.36 -4.66
N GLU A 258 4.17 16.04 -4.49
CA GLU A 258 3.12 15.48 -3.64
C GLU A 258 3.31 15.89 -2.16
N ARG A 259 4.55 15.87 -1.66
CA ARG A 259 4.86 16.28 -0.27
C ARG A 259 4.47 17.74 -0.01
N LEU A 260 4.82 18.66 -0.92
CA LEU A 260 4.43 20.07 -0.79
C LEU A 260 2.91 20.24 -0.70
N THR A 261 2.16 19.50 -1.52
CA THR A 261 0.71 19.51 -1.50
C THR A 261 0.15 18.96 -0.19
N ARG A 262 0.70 17.84 0.30
CA ARG A 262 0.33 17.25 1.58
C ARG A 262 0.56 18.21 2.75
N ASP A 263 1.68 18.92 2.78
CA ASP A 263 2.00 19.86 3.84
C ASP A 263 1.00 21.02 3.87
N ARG A 264 0.64 21.53 2.69
CA ARG A 264 -0.39 22.56 2.55
C ARG A 264 -1.76 22.08 2.99
N LEU A 265 -2.20 20.89 2.54
CA LEU A 265 -3.46 20.29 2.96
C LEU A 265 -3.47 20.06 4.48
N GLY A 266 -2.38 19.56 5.05
CA GLY A 266 -2.22 19.37 6.49
C GLY A 266 -2.34 20.69 7.28
N ALA A 267 -1.77 21.78 6.75
CA ALA A 267 -1.93 23.11 7.34
C ALA A 267 -3.39 23.58 7.32
N ILE A 268 -4.07 23.44 6.18
CA ILE A 268 -5.50 23.76 6.05
C ILE A 268 -6.34 22.92 7.03
N TYR A 269 -6.02 21.64 7.19
CA TYR A 269 -6.78 20.72 8.04
C TYR A 269 -6.63 21.00 9.53
N ARG A 270 -5.52 21.59 9.96
CA ARG A 270 -5.32 22.05 11.35
C ARG A 270 -6.07 23.35 11.67
N MET A 271 -6.55 24.10 10.67
CA MET A 271 -7.32 25.32 10.93
C MET A 271 -8.66 24.99 11.61
N PRO A 272 -9.01 25.69 12.71
CA PRO A 272 -10.33 25.58 13.34
C PRO A 272 -11.44 25.97 12.37
N ALA A 273 -12.53 25.21 12.36
CA ALA A 273 -13.70 25.48 11.52
C ALA A 273 -14.99 25.17 12.30
N THR A 274 -15.18 25.85 13.43
CA THR A 274 -16.32 25.62 14.33
C THR A 274 -17.62 26.31 13.88
N THR A 275 -17.52 27.29 12.98
CA THR A 275 -18.68 27.98 12.38
C THR A 275 -18.93 27.47 10.96
N SER A 276 -20.16 27.58 10.46
CA SER A 276 -20.49 27.21 9.08
C SER A 276 -19.66 28.00 8.07
N ALA A 277 -19.41 29.29 8.31
CA ALA A 277 -18.53 30.11 7.49
C ALA A 277 -17.08 29.59 7.49
N GLY A 278 -16.57 29.16 8.65
CA GLY A 278 -15.25 28.54 8.77
C GLY A 278 -15.14 27.21 8.01
N GLN A 279 -16.19 26.38 8.03
CA GLN A 279 -16.23 25.12 7.27
C GLN A 279 -16.23 25.37 5.76
N ILE A 280 -17.02 26.34 5.29
CA ILE A 280 -17.04 26.76 3.88
C ILE A 280 -15.66 27.27 3.46
N ALA A 281 -15.03 28.13 4.25
CA ALA A 281 -13.69 28.65 3.95
C ALA A 281 -12.63 27.53 3.90
N LYS A 282 -12.72 26.55 4.80
CA LYS A 282 -11.81 25.38 4.81
C LYS A 282 -11.99 24.50 3.57
N SER A 283 -13.23 24.27 3.14
CA SER A 283 -13.55 23.55 1.90
C SER A 283 -13.01 24.29 0.66
N GLN A 284 -13.20 25.61 0.59
CA GLN A 284 -12.67 26.45 -0.49
C GLN A 284 -11.14 26.43 -0.56
N GLN A 285 -10.45 26.53 0.59
CA GLN A 285 -8.98 26.46 0.64
C GLN A 285 -8.45 25.08 0.20
N LYS A 286 -9.13 24.00 0.60
CA LYS A 286 -8.81 22.65 0.13
C LYS A 286 -8.98 22.56 -1.39
N ALA A 287 -10.12 23.00 -1.93
CA ALA A 287 -10.38 22.98 -3.36
C ALA A 287 -9.31 23.76 -4.15
N ALA A 288 -8.92 24.95 -3.66
CA ALA A 288 -7.85 25.74 -4.24
C ALA A 288 -6.50 25.00 -4.22
N ALA A 289 -6.11 24.40 -3.09
CA ALA A 289 -4.87 23.62 -2.99
C ALA A 289 -4.87 22.41 -3.95
N MET A 290 -6.00 21.74 -4.13
CA MET A 290 -6.16 20.63 -5.07
C MET A 290 -6.09 21.08 -6.53
N GLN A 291 -6.63 22.27 -6.84
CA GLN A 291 -6.53 22.85 -8.18
C GLN A 291 -5.08 23.25 -8.49
N GLU A 292 -4.41 23.94 -7.57
CA GLU A 292 -3.00 24.30 -7.71
C GLU A 292 -2.10 23.07 -7.90
N PHE A 293 -2.40 21.95 -7.23
CA PHE A 293 -1.72 20.68 -7.48
C PHE A 293 -1.88 20.20 -8.93
N ARG A 294 -3.08 20.30 -9.50
CA ARG A 294 -3.34 19.91 -10.90
C ARG A 294 -2.64 20.85 -11.89
N ASP A 295 -2.67 22.14 -11.62
CA ASP A 295 -2.03 23.14 -12.47
C ASP A 295 -0.50 23.02 -12.40
N GLY A 296 0.07 22.84 -11.20
CA GLY A 296 1.50 22.62 -11.01
C GLY A 296 1.99 21.32 -11.66
N TYR A 297 1.16 20.27 -11.69
CA TYR A 297 1.49 19.05 -12.44
C TYR A 297 1.64 19.31 -13.94
N THR A 298 0.81 20.18 -14.53
CA THR A 298 0.93 20.53 -15.95
C THR A 298 2.31 21.10 -16.28
N GLN A 299 2.83 22.00 -15.44
CA GLN A 299 4.19 22.56 -15.58
C GLN A 299 5.27 21.49 -15.40
N LEU A 300 5.08 20.61 -14.42
CA LEU A 300 6.02 19.52 -14.16
C LEU A 300 6.08 18.55 -15.35
N LYS A 301 4.94 18.23 -15.95
CA LYS A 301 4.80 17.40 -17.15
C LYS A 301 5.47 18.04 -18.37
N GLU A 302 5.36 19.35 -18.56
CA GLU A 302 6.09 20.08 -19.60
C GLU A 302 7.61 19.94 -19.43
N SER A 303 8.11 20.05 -18.20
CA SER A 303 9.53 19.86 -17.90
C SER A 303 10.05 18.44 -18.19
N TRP A 304 9.14 17.49 -18.37
CA TRP A 304 9.44 16.09 -18.72
C TRP A 304 9.15 15.77 -20.19
N GLY A 305 9.00 16.79 -21.05
CA GLY A 305 8.68 16.60 -22.46
C GLY A 305 7.30 16.00 -22.70
N GLY A 306 6.35 16.25 -21.80
CA GLY A 306 4.96 15.77 -21.94
C GLY A 306 4.70 14.37 -21.39
N TYR A 307 5.63 13.78 -20.62
CA TYR A 307 5.45 12.46 -20.02
C TYR A 307 4.15 12.36 -19.21
N ALA A 308 3.25 11.45 -19.63
CA ALA A 308 1.89 11.34 -19.12
C ALA A 308 1.69 10.26 -18.02
N GLY A 309 2.78 9.67 -17.50
CA GLY A 309 2.69 8.51 -16.59
C GLY A 309 1.97 8.77 -15.26
N TYR A 310 1.86 10.03 -14.85
CA TYR A 310 1.15 10.44 -13.63
C TYR A 310 -0.24 11.06 -13.90
N ASP A 311 -0.66 11.20 -15.16
CA ASP A 311 -1.92 11.90 -15.53
C ASP A 311 -3.13 11.32 -14.78
N ARG A 312 -3.25 9.99 -14.78
CA ARG A 312 -4.34 9.31 -14.08
C ARG A 312 -4.27 9.49 -12.57
N TRP A 313 -3.06 9.46 -11.99
CA TRP A 313 -2.88 9.66 -10.56
C TRP A 313 -3.37 11.06 -10.17
N VAL A 314 -2.99 12.07 -10.94
CA VAL A 314 -3.30 13.49 -10.69
C VAL A 314 -4.79 13.77 -10.89
N ALA A 315 -5.39 13.22 -11.94
CA ALA A 315 -6.83 13.33 -12.18
C ALA A 315 -7.63 12.77 -10.99
N ASP A 316 -7.24 11.59 -10.51
CA ASP A 316 -7.89 10.87 -9.41
C ASP A 316 -7.41 11.33 -8.00
N ALA A 317 -6.61 12.40 -7.90
CA ALA A 317 -5.99 12.81 -6.64
C ALA A 317 -7.02 13.33 -5.63
N ASN A 318 -6.96 12.79 -4.42
CA ASN A 318 -7.76 13.14 -3.25
C ASN A 318 -6.99 12.82 -1.96
N ASN A 319 -7.58 13.07 -0.79
CA ASN A 319 -6.93 12.84 0.49
C ASN A 319 -6.53 11.38 0.71
N ALA A 320 -7.32 10.44 0.20
CA ALA A 320 -7.02 9.02 0.29
C ALA A 320 -5.73 8.68 -0.48
N ARG A 321 -5.57 9.18 -1.71
CA ARG A 321 -4.33 9.03 -2.49
C ARG A 321 -3.15 9.70 -1.81
N PHE A 322 -3.32 10.95 -1.37
CA PHE A 322 -2.26 11.66 -0.67
C PHE A 322 -1.85 10.92 0.59
N GLY A 323 -2.81 10.47 1.41
CA GLY A 323 -2.59 9.69 2.61
C GLY A 323 -1.80 8.40 2.37
N ALA A 324 -2.14 7.64 1.32
CA ALA A 324 -1.44 6.40 0.93
C ALA A 324 0.04 6.62 0.58
N GLN A 325 0.39 7.77 0.00
CA GLN A 325 1.76 8.09 -0.39
C GLN A 325 2.68 8.41 0.81
N ALA A 326 2.14 8.74 1.99
CA ALA A 326 2.91 9.18 3.17
C ALA A 326 4.06 8.25 3.56
N ALA A 327 3.86 6.94 3.36
CA ALA A 327 4.65 5.92 4.03
C ALA A 327 6.01 5.66 3.36
N TYR A 328 6.20 6.04 2.10
CA TYR A 328 7.22 5.41 1.26
C TYR A 328 8.63 6.05 1.31
N ASP A 329 8.81 7.25 1.88
CA ASP A 329 10.06 8.00 1.66
C ASP A 329 10.67 8.72 2.86
N GLU A 330 9.93 8.95 3.96
CA GLU A 330 10.40 9.89 5.01
C GLU A 330 11.73 9.44 5.64
N LEU A 331 11.96 8.13 5.77
CA LEU A 331 13.13 7.58 6.47
C LEU A 331 14.17 6.98 5.51
N VAL A 332 13.96 7.04 4.19
CA VAL A 332 14.92 6.49 3.19
C VAL A 332 16.32 7.07 3.36
N PRO A 333 16.51 8.41 3.49
CA PRO A 333 17.84 8.97 3.70
C PRO A 333 18.53 8.45 4.97
N ALA A 334 17.76 8.15 6.03
CA ALA A 334 18.32 7.60 7.27
C ALA A 334 18.85 6.17 7.09
N PHE A 335 18.19 5.35 6.28
CA PHE A 335 18.67 4.00 5.96
C PHE A 335 19.86 4.01 5.00
N GLU A 336 19.87 4.88 3.98
CA GLU A 336 21.04 5.07 3.11
C GLU A 336 22.25 5.54 3.92
N ALA A 337 22.03 6.49 4.85
CA ALA A 337 23.04 6.97 5.79
C ALA A 337 23.55 5.86 6.73
N LEU A 338 22.64 5.03 7.21
CA LEU A 338 22.98 3.88 8.05
C LEU A 338 23.87 2.89 7.28
N PHE A 339 23.56 2.59 6.02
CA PHE A 339 24.38 1.72 5.19
C PHE A 339 25.82 2.25 5.03
N GLU A 340 25.99 3.55 4.80
CA GLU A 340 27.30 4.20 4.77
C GLU A 340 28.03 4.10 6.11
N ARG A 341 27.32 4.35 7.22
CA ARG A 341 27.88 4.25 8.58
C ARG A 341 28.37 2.85 8.93
N GLU A 342 27.64 1.82 8.49
CA GLU A 342 28.02 0.42 8.68
C GLU A 342 29.05 -0.05 7.62
N GLY A 343 29.74 0.87 6.94
CA GLY A 343 30.87 0.57 6.06
C GLY A 343 30.48 -0.01 4.70
N ARG A 344 29.23 0.22 4.25
CA ARG A 344 28.65 -0.40 3.04
C ARG A 344 28.63 -1.93 3.09
N ASP A 345 28.58 -2.50 4.28
CA ASP A 345 28.44 -3.95 4.50
C ASP A 345 26.97 -4.31 4.73
N TRP A 346 26.42 -5.18 3.88
CA TRP A 346 25.00 -5.55 3.92
C TRP A 346 24.61 -6.28 5.20
N ARG A 347 25.48 -7.13 5.74
CA ARG A 347 25.20 -7.86 6.99
C ARG A 347 25.15 -6.93 8.17
N ALA A 348 26.17 -6.09 8.33
CA ALA A 348 26.24 -5.08 9.37
C ALA A 348 25.05 -4.11 9.29
N PHE A 349 24.68 -3.69 8.07
CA PHE A 349 23.50 -2.88 7.82
C PHE A 349 22.22 -3.58 8.28
N TYR A 350 21.95 -4.80 7.83
CA TYR A 350 20.73 -5.52 8.23
C TYR A 350 20.67 -5.78 9.73
N ASP A 351 21.79 -6.08 10.37
CA ASP A 351 21.84 -6.26 11.81
C ASP A 351 21.60 -4.94 12.56
N ALA A 352 22.07 -3.81 12.04
CA ALA A 352 21.75 -2.49 12.57
C ALA A 352 20.26 -2.15 12.41
N VAL A 353 19.66 -2.49 11.27
CA VAL A 353 18.23 -2.28 11.03
C VAL A 353 17.38 -3.17 11.96
N LYS A 354 17.76 -4.43 12.21
CA LYS A 354 17.08 -5.30 13.19
C LYS A 354 17.13 -4.73 14.61
N ARG A 355 18.29 -4.22 15.04
CA ARG A 355 18.41 -3.53 16.34
C ARG A 355 17.49 -2.31 16.45
N LEU A 356 17.31 -1.56 15.36
CA LEU A 356 16.34 -0.46 15.33
C LEU A 356 14.90 -0.98 15.42
N ALA A 357 14.57 -2.09 14.74
CA ALA A 357 13.24 -2.69 14.78
C ALA A 357 12.82 -3.17 16.17
N ASP A 358 13.75 -3.62 17.00
CA ASP A 358 13.47 -4.03 18.39
C ASP A 358 13.11 -2.85 19.32
N MET A 359 13.33 -1.61 18.88
CA MET A 359 12.99 -0.42 19.66
C MET A 359 11.48 -0.11 19.62
N PRO A 360 10.92 0.52 20.66
CA PRO A 360 9.59 1.12 20.57
C PRO A 360 9.49 2.11 19.41
N GLN A 361 8.37 2.13 18.69
CA GLN A 361 8.19 2.89 17.45
C GLN A 361 8.66 4.35 17.56
N ALA A 362 8.25 5.08 18.60
CA ALA A 362 8.66 6.47 18.80
C ALA A 362 10.18 6.63 18.93
N LYS A 363 10.85 5.73 19.66
CA LYS A 363 12.31 5.73 19.82
C LYS A 363 13.02 5.37 18.53
N ARG A 364 12.50 4.38 17.79
CA ARG A 364 12.99 3.97 16.47
C ARG A 364 12.97 5.13 15.47
N THR A 365 11.82 5.81 15.36
CA THR A 365 11.68 6.97 14.46
C THR A 365 12.63 8.10 14.86
N GLN A 366 12.78 8.38 16.15
CA GLN A 366 13.72 9.39 16.63
C GLN A 366 15.18 9.03 16.30
N ALA A 367 15.58 7.77 16.52
CA ALA A 367 16.93 7.30 16.21
C ALA A 367 17.24 7.43 14.71
N LEU A 368 16.30 7.04 13.83
CA LEU A 368 16.45 7.21 12.39
C LEU A 368 16.58 8.69 11.99
N LYS A 369 15.76 9.58 12.57
CA LYS A 369 15.86 11.02 12.30
C LYS A 369 17.21 11.61 12.72
N GLN A 370 17.80 11.13 13.81
CA GLN A 370 19.12 11.58 14.27
C GLN A 370 20.27 11.12 13.36
N ILE A 371 20.15 9.96 12.73
CA ILE A 371 21.14 9.47 11.75
C ILE A 371 21.23 10.46 10.57
N THR A 372 20.09 10.93 10.07
CA THR A 372 20.05 11.91 8.97
C THR A 372 20.75 13.23 9.32
N VAL A 373 20.47 13.78 10.50
CA VAL A 373 21.04 15.07 10.96
C VAL A 373 22.56 15.01 11.08
N THR A 374 23.10 13.87 11.50
CA THR A 374 24.54 13.73 11.71
C THR A 374 25.32 13.82 10.39
N LEU A 375 24.78 13.32 9.27
CA LEU A 375 25.47 13.41 7.98
C LEU A 375 25.52 14.82 7.39
N GLU A 376 24.47 15.62 7.57
CA GLU A 376 24.46 17.02 7.11
C GLU A 376 25.53 17.86 7.83
N GLN A 377 25.89 17.50 9.06
CA GLN A 377 26.91 18.19 9.85
C GLN A 377 28.36 17.80 9.47
N TYR A 378 28.57 16.64 8.81
CA TYR A 378 29.89 16.18 8.37
C TYR A 378 30.12 16.30 6.85
N SER A 379 29.10 16.70 6.09
CA SER A 379 29.16 16.89 4.64
C SER A 379 29.19 18.38 4.22
N GLY A 380 29.30 19.29 5.20
CA GLY A 380 29.35 20.75 5.02
C GLY A 380 30.75 21.32 5.00
#